data_AF-A0A2K5DXT7-F1
#
_entry.id   AF-A0A2K5DXT7-F1
#
_cell.length_a   1.000
_cell.length_b   1.000
_cell.length_c   1.000
_cell.angle_alpha   90.00
_cell.angle_beta   90.00
_cell.angle_gamma   90.00
#
_symmetry.space_group_name_H-M   'P 1'
#
loop_
_entity.id
_entity.type
_entity.pdbx_description
1 polymer ?
#
loop_
_entity_poly.entity_id
_entity_poly.type
_entity_poly.pdbx_seq_one_letter_code
_entity_poly.pdbx_strand_id
1 'polypeptide(L)'
;LVKAKIIAEGANGPTTPEADKIFLERNIMVIPDLYLNVGGVTVSYFEWLKNLNHVSYGQCLERKFEKHGGTIPIVPTAEFQDRISGASEKYIVHSGLAYTMESSPRQIMHTAMKYNLGLDLRTAAYVNAIEKVFKVYNEAGVTFT
;
A
#
# COMPACT_ATOMS: atom_id res chain seq x y z
N LEU A 1 5.73 14.46 -28.43
CA LEU A 1 4.87 14.70 -27.24
C LEU A 1 4.05 13.45 -26.92
N VAL A 2 3.90 13.11 -25.64
CA VAL A 2 3.17 11.93 -25.17
C VAL A 2 1.70 12.00 -25.58
N LYS A 3 1.14 10.86 -26.05
CA LYS A 3 -0.27 10.73 -26.50
C LYS A 3 -1.20 10.11 -25.44
N ALA A 4 -0.64 9.56 -24.36
CA ALA A 4 -1.39 8.92 -23.29
C ALA A 4 -2.15 9.93 -22.42
N LYS A 5 -3.20 9.45 -21.75
CA LYS A 5 -4.00 10.21 -20.76
C LYS A 5 -3.57 9.96 -19.31
N ILE A 6 -2.89 8.83 -19.09
CA ILE A 6 -2.39 8.42 -17.78
C ILE A 6 -0.93 8.02 -17.97
N ILE A 7 -0.07 8.49 -17.07
CA ILE A 7 1.33 8.08 -16.96
C ILE A 7 1.47 7.39 -15.60
N ALA A 8 1.95 6.15 -15.61
CA ALA A 8 2.12 5.33 -14.43
C ALA A 8 3.61 5.08 -14.21
N GLU A 9 4.21 5.73 -13.23
CA GLU A 9 5.66 5.70 -13.01
C GLU A 9 6.13 4.45 -12.26
N GLY A 10 6.50 3.41 -12.99
CA GLY A 10 7.10 2.21 -12.39
C GLY A 10 8.57 2.38 -12.00
N ALA A 11 9.30 3.21 -12.75
CA ALA A 11 10.70 3.55 -12.45
C ALA A 11 10.78 4.69 -11.41
N ASN A 12 11.96 4.89 -10.82
CA ASN A 12 12.24 6.01 -9.92
C ASN A 12 12.62 7.25 -10.74
N GLY A 13 11.89 8.35 -10.57
CA GLY A 13 12.12 9.64 -11.22
C GLY A 13 12.13 9.63 -12.76
N PRO A 14 11.21 8.94 -13.47
CA PRO A 14 11.23 8.90 -14.93
C PRO A 14 10.79 10.21 -15.59
N THR A 15 10.13 11.10 -14.83
CA THR A 15 9.57 12.37 -15.31
C THR A 15 10.29 13.54 -14.66
N THR A 16 10.72 14.53 -15.46
CA THR A 16 11.31 15.77 -14.94
C THR A 16 10.23 16.76 -14.47
N PRO A 17 10.55 17.71 -13.58
CA PRO A 17 9.59 18.73 -13.14
C PRO A 17 9.01 19.57 -14.28
N GLU A 18 9.78 19.83 -15.32
CA GLU A 18 9.33 20.56 -16.51
C GLU A 18 8.31 19.72 -17.31
N ALA A 19 8.52 18.41 -17.41
CA ALA A 19 7.57 17.51 -18.08
C ALA A 19 6.26 17.41 -17.29
N ASP A 20 6.32 17.39 -15.96
CA ASP A 20 5.15 17.34 -15.08
C ASP A 20 4.23 18.55 -15.31
N LYS A 21 4.80 19.76 -15.46
CA LYS A 21 4.05 20.98 -15.81
C LYS A 21 3.31 20.84 -17.14
N ILE A 22 3.99 20.33 -18.17
CA ILE A 22 3.38 20.08 -19.49
C ILE A 22 2.26 19.05 -19.40
N PHE A 23 2.40 18.03 -18.54
CA PHE A 23 1.37 17.01 -18.35
C PHE A 23 0.14 17.58 -17.65
N LEU A 24 0.31 18.41 -16.63
CA LEU A 24 -0.78 19.11 -15.95
C LEU A 24 -1.55 20.04 -16.91
N GLU A 25 -0.84 20.86 -17.70
CA GLU A 25 -1.47 21.73 -18.71
C GLU A 25 -2.29 20.96 -19.75
N ARG A 26 -1.87 19.72 -20.05
CA ARG A 26 -2.54 18.85 -21.02
C ARG A 26 -3.59 17.93 -20.40
N ASN A 27 -3.92 18.10 -19.11
CA ASN A 27 -4.82 17.22 -18.35
C ASN A 27 -4.43 15.73 -18.45
N ILE A 28 -3.12 15.44 -18.38
CA ILE A 28 -2.58 14.09 -18.31
C ILE A 28 -2.32 13.79 -16.84
N MET A 29 -2.94 12.72 -16.34
CA MET A 29 -2.77 12.31 -14.95
C MET A 29 -1.47 11.54 -14.79
N VAL A 30 -0.61 11.97 -13.88
CA VAL A 30 0.63 11.26 -13.51
C VAL A 30 0.41 10.57 -12.17
N ILE A 31 0.50 9.24 -12.16
CA ILE A 31 0.53 8.46 -10.92
C ILE A 31 2.00 8.40 -10.49
N PRO A 32 2.37 9.06 -9.38
CA PRO A 32 3.76 9.27 -9.03
C PRO A 32 4.45 7.97 -8.60
N ASP A 33 5.73 7.88 -8.92
CA ASP A 33 6.64 6.81 -8.53
C ASP A 33 6.62 6.52 -7.03
N LEU A 34 6.65 7.57 -6.20
CA LEU A 34 6.60 7.51 -4.73
C LEU A 34 5.47 6.61 -4.19
N TYR A 35 4.38 6.47 -4.95
CA TYR A 35 3.29 5.56 -4.63
C TYR A 35 3.30 4.30 -5.50
N LEU A 36 3.39 4.43 -6.83
CA LEU A 36 3.10 3.31 -7.74
C LEU A 36 4.11 2.16 -7.60
N ASN A 37 5.37 2.47 -7.31
CA ASN A 37 6.44 1.47 -7.23
C ASN A 37 6.68 0.92 -5.80
N VAL A 38 5.91 1.36 -4.80
CA VAL A 38 6.09 0.98 -3.39
C VAL A 38 5.80 -0.50 -3.11
N GLY A 39 5.21 -1.22 -4.06
CA GLY A 39 4.90 -2.64 -3.93
C GLY A 39 6.14 -3.49 -3.63
N GLY A 40 7.28 -3.17 -4.23
CA GLY A 40 8.54 -3.87 -3.95
C GLY A 40 8.98 -3.70 -2.50
N VAL A 41 9.00 -2.45 -2.02
CA VAL A 41 9.37 -2.13 -0.62
C VAL A 41 8.40 -2.76 0.38
N THR A 42 7.10 -2.78 0.06
CA THR A 42 6.06 -3.36 0.91
C THR A 42 6.27 -4.87 1.10
N VAL A 43 6.57 -5.60 0.02
CA VAL A 43 6.81 -7.05 0.11
C VAL A 43 8.15 -7.35 0.78
N SER A 44 9.20 -6.56 0.53
CA SER A 44 10.47 -6.67 1.26
C SER A 44 10.31 -6.44 2.76
N TYR A 45 9.41 -5.55 3.18
CA TYR A 45 9.09 -5.37 4.59
C TYR A 45 8.43 -6.63 5.20
N PHE A 46 7.53 -7.29 4.47
CA PHE A 46 6.96 -8.57 4.91
C PHE A 46 8.01 -9.68 5.00
N GLU A 47 8.97 -9.72 4.06
CA GLU A 47 10.10 -10.65 4.12
C GLU A 47 10.97 -10.41 5.36
N TRP A 48 11.28 -9.15 5.67
CA TRP A 48 12.03 -8.80 6.88
C TRP A 48 11.29 -9.20 8.16
N LEU A 49 9.98 -8.95 8.25
CA LEU A 49 9.16 -9.39 9.38
C LEU A 49 9.12 -10.92 9.51
N LYS A 50 9.05 -11.66 8.40
CA LYS A 50 9.13 -13.12 8.41
C LYS A 50 10.46 -13.60 8.99
N ASN A 51 11.56 -12.99 8.55
CA ASN A 51 12.90 -13.35 9.01
C ASN A 51 13.09 -13.11 10.52
N LEU A 52 12.50 -12.05 11.07
CA LEU A 52 12.53 -11.79 12.50
C LEU A 52 11.68 -12.75 13.33
N ASN A 53 10.53 -13.16 12.81
CA ASN A 53 9.58 -14.00 13.56
C ASN A 53 9.97 -15.49 13.55
N HIS A 54 10.89 -15.92 12.69
CA HIS A 54 11.36 -17.32 12.54
C HIS A 54 10.24 -18.38 12.40
N VAL A 55 9.00 -17.97 12.15
CA VAL A 55 7.81 -18.82 12.05
C VAL A 55 7.07 -18.48 10.77
N SER A 56 6.61 -19.50 10.04
CA SER A 56 5.73 -19.27 8.89
C SER A 56 4.37 -18.76 9.39
N TYR A 57 3.91 -17.63 8.85
CA TYR A 57 2.72 -16.92 9.32
C TYR A 57 1.45 -17.79 9.47
N GLY A 58 1.32 -18.91 8.74
CA GLY A 58 0.17 -19.81 8.82
C GLY A 58 0.17 -20.78 10.01
N GLN A 59 1.33 -21.12 10.59
CA GLN A 59 1.44 -22.22 11.57
C GLN A 59 0.74 -21.95 12.91
N CYS A 60 0.51 -20.69 13.28
CA CYS A 60 -0.15 -20.33 14.55
C CYS A 60 -1.68 -20.34 14.49
N LEU A 61 -2.29 -20.23 13.29
CA LEU A 61 -3.75 -20.10 13.14
C LEU A 61 -4.48 -21.44 13.08
N GLU A 62 -3.81 -22.50 12.59
CA GLU A 62 -4.42 -23.84 12.47
C GLU A 62 -4.80 -24.46 13.83
N ARG A 63 -4.20 -24.01 14.94
CA ARG A 63 -4.43 -24.59 16.28
C ARG A 63 -5.72 -24.14 16.98
N LYS A 64 -6.51 -23.19 16.46
CA LYS A 64 -7.64 -22.58 17.20
C LYS A 64 -9.05 -22.96 16.74
N PHE A 65 -9.21 -23.82 15.73
CA PHE A 65 -10.54 -24.29 15.32
C PHE A 65 -10.87 -25.64 15.99
N GLU A 66 -11.10 -25.64 17.29
CA GLU A 66 -11.74 -26.77 17.96
C GLU A 66 -13.21 -26.85 17.54
N LYS A 67 -13.59 -27.99 16.96
CA LYS A 67 -14.97 -28.28 16.56
C LYS A 67 -15.82 -28.48 17.82
N HIS A 68 -16.76 -27.58 18.09
CA HIS A 68 -17.79 -27.77 19.11
C HIS A 68 -19.19 -27.71 18.50
N GLY A 69 -19.92 -28.83 18.62
CA GLY A 69 -21.38 -28.92 18.81
C GLY A 69 -22.36 -28.67 17.63
N GLY A 70 -23.16 -29.71 17.30
CA GLY A 70 -24.50 -29.57 16.70
C GLY A 70 -24.73 -30.22 15.31
N THR A 71 -25.87 -30.89 15.14
CA THR A 71 -26.28 -31.72 13.96
C THR A 71 -26.72 -30.91 12.73
N ILE A 72 -26.44 -29.61 12.66
CA ILE A 72 -26.75 -28.79 11.48
C ILE A 72 -25.46 -28.69 10.64
N PRO A 73 -25.42 -29.25 9.42
CA PRO A 73 -24.21 -29.24 8.61
C PRO A 73 -23.95 -27.83 8.06
N ILE A 74 -23.17 -27.05 8.79
CA ILE A 74 -22.57 -25.81 8.29
C ILE A 74 -21.36 -26.21 7.46
N VAL A 75 -21.52 -26.27 6.14
CA VAL A 75 -20.44 -26.59 5.19
C VAL A 75 -19.88 -25.29 4.61
N PRO A 76 -18.55 -25.12 4.57
CA PRO A 76 -17.90 -24.01 3.89
C PRO A 76 -18.30 -23.92 2.41
N THR A 77 -18.40 -22.69 1.88
CA THR A 77 -18.39 -22.46 0.43
C THR A 77 -17.01 -22.81 -0.14
N ALA A 78 -16.92 -23.09 -1.45
CA ALA A 78 -15.63 -23.40 -2.08
C ALA A 78 -14.56 -22.32 -1.83
N GLU A 79 -14.92 -21.04 -1.92
CA GLU A 79 -14.04 -19.92 -1.58
C GLU A 79 -13.60 -19.90 -0.11
N PHE A 80 -14.46 -20.36 0.80
CA PHE A 80 -14.15 -20.42 2.23
C PHE A 80 -13.30 -21.64 2.56
N GLN A 81 -13.51 -22.76 1.87
CA GLN A 81 -12.70 -23.99 2.00
C GLN A 81 -11.22 -23.71 1.69
N ASP A 82 -10.92 -22.91 0.67
CA ASP A 82 -9.54 -22.51 0.30
C ASP A 82 -8.90 -21.56 1.32
N ARG A 83 -9.70 -20.86 2.12
CA ARG A 83 -9.24 -19.91 3.16
C ARG A 83 -9.17 -20.52 4.55
N ILE A 84 -9.82 -21.66 4.77
CA ILE A 84 -9.89 -22.37 6.06
C ILE A 84 -8.54 -22.93 6.49
N SER A 85 -7.66 -23.29 5.56
CA SER A 85 -6.28 -23.75 5.85
C SER A 85 -5.35 -22.66 6.40
N GLY A 86 -5.90 -21.60 6.99
CA GLY A 86 -5.14 -20.46 7.50
C GLY A 86 -4.65 -19.53 6.39
N ALA A 87 -4.33 -18.30 6.77
CA ALA A 87 -3.70 -17.35 5.87
C ALA A 87 -2.29 -17.86 5.52
N SER A 88 -2.16 -18.53 4.37
CA SER A 88 -0.85 -18.91 3.87
C SER A 88 0.00 -17.66 3.66
N GLU A 89 1.33 -17.77 3.72
CA GLU A 89 2.24 -16.64 3.50
C GLU A 89 1.91 -15.89 2.20
N LYS A 90 1.58 -16.63 1.14
CA LYS A 90 1.10 -16.09 -0.13
C LYS A 90 -0.15 -15.23 0.05
N TYR A 91 -1.14 -15.71 0.80
CA TYR A 91 -2.35 -14.94 1.07
C TYR A 91 -2.05 -13.65 1.81
N ILE A 92 -1.20 -13.69 2.85
CA ILE A 92 -0.83 -12.51 3.65
C ILE A 92 -0.13 -11.47 2.80
N VAL A 93 0.83 -11.89 1.98
CA VAL A 93 1.56 -10.98 1.09
C VAL A 93 0.60 -10.33 0.09
N HIS A 94 -0.28 -11.11 -0.55
CA HIS A 94 -1.25 -10.55 -1.52
C HIS A 94 -2.27 -9.62 -0.86
N SER A 95 -2.88 -10.04 0.26
CA SER A 95 -3.86 -9.22 0.95
C SER A 95 -3.24 -7.97 1.58
N GLY A 96 -2.04 -8.09 2.13
CA GLY A 96 -1.31 -6.97 2.73
C GLY A 96 -0.88 -5.95 1.68
N LEU A 97 -0.36 -6.41 0.54
CA LEU A 97 -0.03 -5.54 -0.59
C LEU A 97 -1.28 -4.84 -1.13
N ALA A 98 -2.37 -5.58 -1.38
CA ALA A 98 -3.63 -5.00 -1.87
C ALA A 98 -4.17 -3.93 -0.91
N TYR A 99 -4.16 -4.21 0.39
CA TYR A 99 -4.59 -3.27 1.42
C TYR A 99 -3.75 -1.98 1.43
N THR A 100 -2.41 -2.09 1.38
CA THR A 100 -1.51 -0.93 1.33
C THR A 100 -1.72 -0.12 0.05
N MET A 101 -1.89 -0.80 -1.09
CA MET A 101 -2.12 -0.17 -2.39
C MET A 101 -3.52 0.43 -2.53
N GLU A 102 -4.51 0.04 -1.73
CA GLU A 102 -5.85 0.66 -1.72
C GLU A 102 -5.94 1.83 -0.72
N SER A 103 -5.33 1.67 0.46
CA SER A 103 -5.42 2.66 1.54
C SER A 103 -4.56 3.90 1.28
N SER A 104 -3.37 3.75 0.71
CA SER A 104 -2.44 4.86 0.47
C SER A 104 -2.94 5.87 -0.59
N PRO A 105 -3.51 5.44 -1.73
CA PRO A 105 -4.12 6.37 -2.70
C PRO A 105 -5.27 7.15 -2.13
N ARG A 106 -6.10 6.54 -1.28
CA ARG A 106 -7.20 7.27 -0.65
C ARG A 106 -6.68 8.45 0.16
N GLN A 107 -5.55 8.30 0.85
CA GLN A 107 -4.89 9.41 1.54
C GLN A 107 -4.39 10.47 0.56
N ILE A 108 -3.77 10.07 -0.55
CA ILE A 108 -3.28 11.00 -1.59
C ILE A 108 -4.45 11.76 -2.23
N MET A 109 -5.53 11.07 -2.59
CA MET A 109 -6.74 11.66 -3.16
C MET A 109 -7.39 12.64 -2.18
N HIS A 110 -7.49 12.27 -0.90
CA HIS A 110 -8.01 13.16 0.13
C HIS A 110 -7.17 14.43 0.26
N THR A 111 -5.85 14.31 0.28
CA THR A 111 -4.93 15.45 0.33
C THR A 111 -5.02 16.30 -0.94
N ALA A 112 -5.11 15.68 -2.12
CA ALA A 112 -5.29 16.39 -3.38
C ALA A 112 -6.59 17.20 -3.40
N MET A 113 -7.69 16.65 -2.86
CA MET A 113 -8.96 17.37 -2.70
C MET A 113 -8.85 18.49 -1.67
N LYS A 114 -8.24 18.23 -0.51
CA LYS A 114 -8.06 19.19 0.59
C LYS A 114 -7.31 20.45 0.15
N TYR A 115 -6.27 20.29 -0.67
CA TYR A 115 -5.44 21.40 -1.15
C TYR A 115 -5.79 21.85 -2.58
N ASN A 116 -6.88 21.33 -3.16
CA ASN A 116 -7.36 21.64 -4.51
C ASN A 116 -6.27 21.50 -5.60
N LEU A 117 -5.46 20.43 -5.51
CA LEU A 117 -4.33 20.14 -6.40
C LEU A 117 -4.74 19.54 -7.76
N GLY A 118 -6.00 19.12 -7.91
CA GLY A 118 -6.51 18.53 -9.15
C GLY A 118 -5.78 17.23 -9.51
N LEU A 119 -5.10 17.21 -10.65
CA LEU A 119 -4.33 16.05 -11.15
C LEU A 119 -2.88 16.00 -10.66
N ASP A 120 -2.44 16.97 -9.85
CA ASP A 120 -1.11 16.96 -9.24
C ASP A 120 -1.06 16.01 -8.02
N LEU A 121 -1.01 14.72 -8.34
CA LEU A 121 -0.91 13.66 -7.34
C LEU A 121 0.49 13.56 -6.74
N ARG A 122 1.53 14.04 -7.44
CA ARG A 122 2.92 14.03 -6.96
C ARG A 122 3.06 14.94 -5.75
N THR A 123 2.59 16.18 -5.85
CA THR A 123 2.62 17.12 -4.72
C THR A 123 1.82 16.58 -3.54
N ALA A 124 0.62 16.02 -3.78
CA ALA A 124 -0.18 15.41 -2.71
C ALA A 124 0.54 14.26 -2.00
N ALA A 125 1.29 13.42 -2.74
CA ALA A 125 2.08 12.34 -2.17
C ALA A 125 3.24 12.88 -1.29
N TYR A 126 3.95 13.92 -1.75
CA TYR A 126 4.99 14.57 -0.95
C TYR A 126 4.45 15.23 0.31
N VAL A 127 3.29 15.91 0.24
CA VAL A 127 2.65 16.51 1.42
C VAL A 127 2.41 15.44 2.50
N ASN A 128 1.85 14.28 2.11
CA ASN A 128 1.62 13.18 3.03
C ASN A 128 2.92 12.59 3.61
N ALA A 129 3.97 12.49 2.80
CA ALA A 129 5.27 11.99 3.24
C ALA A 129 5.92 12.95 4.25
N ILE A 130 5.93 14.25 3.93
CA ILE A 130 6.47 15.30 4.79
C ILE A 130 5.72 15.34 6.13
N GLU A 131 4.38 15.28 6.11
CA GLU A 131 3.57 15.29 7.34
C GLU A 131 3.91 14.11 8.26
N LYS A 132 4.07 12.90 7.70
CA LYS A 132 4.44 11.70 8.46
C LYS A 132 5.85 11.81 9.06
N VAL A 133 6.82 12.24 8.25
CA VAL A 133 8.21 12.40 8.73
C VAL A 133 8.29 13.50 9.78
N PHE A 134 7.67 14.65 9.52
CA PHE A 134 7.65 15.79 10.42
C PHE A 134 7.05 15.43 11.78
N LYS A 135 5.96 14.65 11.81
CA LYS A 135 5.36 14.19 13.07
C LYS A 135 6.35 13.43 13.94
N VAL A 136 7.13 12.51 13.36
CA VAL A 136 8.15 11.75 14.10
C VAL A 136 9.23 12.68 14.66
N TYR A 137 9.73 13.62 13.86
CA TYR A 137 10.74 14.58 14.33
C TYR A 137 10.20 15.51 15.43
N ASN A 138 8.94 15.91 15.34
CA ASN A 138 8.30 16.78 16.33
C ASN A 138 8.05 16.05 17.66
N GLU A 139 7.71 14.76 17.62
CA GLU A 139 7.46 13.95 18.82
C GLU A 139 8.75 13.46 19.48
N ALA A 140 9.78 13.11 18.69
CA ALA A 140 11.03 12.54 19.21
C ALA A 140 11.95 13.58 19.87
N GLY A 141 11.71 14.87 19.66
CA GLY A 141 12.71 15.91 19.87
C GLY A 141 13.78 15.82 18.77
N VAL A 142 14.03 16.93 18.09
CA VAL A 142 14.86 16.97 16.86
C VAL A 142 16.29 16.43 17.09
N THR A 143 16.74 16.45 18.34
CA THR A 143 18.05 15.96 18.79
C THR A 143 17.98 15.54 20.25
N PHE A 144 18.75 14.53 20.65
CA PHE A 144 19.12 14.31 22.05
C PHE A 144 19.94 15.52 22.53
N THR A 145 19.27 16.50 23.15
CA THR A 145 19.90 17.57 23.93
C THR A 145 19.63 17.35 25.40
#